data_AF-A0A915IMP3-F1
#
_entry.id   AF-A0A915IMP3-F1
#
_cell.length_a   1.000
_cell.length_b   1.000
_cell.length_c   1.000
_cell.angle_alpha   90.00
_cell.angle_beta   90.00
_cell.angle_gamma   90.00
#
_symmetry.space_group_name_H-M   'P 1'
#
loop_
_entity.id
_entity.type
_entity.pdbx_description
1 polymer ?
#
loop_
_entity_poly.entity_id
_entity_poly.type
_entity_poly.pdbx_seq_one_letter_code
_entity_poly.pdbx_strand_id
1 'polypeptide(L)'
;MIMPFTLKDRNHRKSSDKNEPSEAILRRVFEIFGDIRCVDIPQLDPAQRARINSYFTFEKLDYDRRQQNADDHGPSTSKVDTCVAKTYSLLKANDFTFDAYVQFVEYISFVKAMDALRNMKLVFVDDNNKAYAANIKVDFDRSKYLSDKNIRRRRIYRERFLREEKIRLDRLKRLEEERQRVEREEKLKNNLHKRYFEKQKKDRFREREEKRKIKQLERKRQVEETEIERRIRHEERKLIVAQRKLESIRLLGCLFKLIAPVVSKQKVLQELINLEEAQKKEQEEKDRLEKMNEECRQQILAEKEYELRTKILKKYQEKNYEREEYRRERLREIVQEKRTALPSFVQNGKRLGLSYETKIYAYDPHGD
;
A
#
# COMPACT_ATOMS: atom_id res chain seq x y z
N MET A 1 -34.69 -100.34 -12.01
CA MET A 1 -33.26 -100.42 -12.37
C MET A 1 -32.68 -99.02 -12.28
N ILE A 2 -31.73 -98.78 -11.38
CA ILE A 2 -30.99 -97.51 -11.33
C ILE A 2 -29.85 -97.66 -12.33
N MET A 3 -29.89 -96.92 -13.44
CA MET A 3 -28.77 -96.90 -14.40
C MET A 3 -27.63 -96.07 -13.80
N PRO A 4 -26.44 -96.65 -13.54
CA PRO A 4 -25.31 -95.88 -13.01
C PRO A 4 -24.69 -95.04 -14.13
N PHE A 5 -25.12 -93.79 -14.27
CA PHE A 5 -24.46 -92.80 -15.11
C PHE A 5 -23.27 -92.20 -14.35
N THR A 6 -22.07 -92.72 -14.59
CA THR A 6 -20.84 -92.16 -14.01
C THR A 6 -20.19 -91.19 -15.01
N LEU A 7 -20.50 -89.90 -14.89
CA LEU A 7 -19.91 -88.84 -15.71
C LEU A 7 -18.55 -88.40 -15.13
N LYS A 8 -17.51 -89.24 -15.25
CA LYS A 8 -16.13 -88.82 -14.95
C LYS A 8 -15.53 -88.15 -16.19
N ASP A 9 -15.82 -86.87 -16.38
CA ASP A 9 -15.20 -86.09 -17.45
C ASP A 9 -13.90 -85.44 -16.98
N ARG A 10 -12.74 -85.96 -17.43
CA ARG A 10 -11.40 -85.47 -17.06
C ARG A 10 -10.93 -84.24 -17.88
N ASN A 11 -11.71 -83.80 -18.86
CA ASN A 11 -11.34 -82.70 -19.77
C ASN A 11 -12.39 -81.59 -19.82
N HIS A 12 -12.79 -81.07 -18.65
CA HIS A 12 -13.57 -79.83 -18.61
C HIS A 12 -12.61 -78.63 -18.82
N ARG A 13 -12.47 -78.15 -20.06
CA ARG A 13 -11.94 -76.80 -20.33
C ARG A 13 -12.82 -75.84 -19.53
N LYS A 14 -12.24 -75.14 -18.55
CA LYS A 14 -12.90 -74.13 -17.72
C LYS A 14 -13.63 -73.11 -18.61
N SER A 15 -14.93 -73.31 -18.88
CA SER A 15 -15.83 -72.21 -19.26
C SER A 15 -16.04 -71.36 -18.01
N SER A 16 -16.08 -70.04 -18.16
CA SER A 16 -16.08 -69.10 -17.03
C SER A 16 -17.35 -69.14 -16.18
N ASP A 17 -18.38 -69.91 -16.56
CA ASP A 17 -19.67 -69.93 -15.87
C ASP A 17 -20.05 -71.36 -15.50
N LYS A 18 -19.82 -71.72 -14.22
CA LYS A 18 -20.07 -73.06 -13.65
C LYS A 18 -21.55 -73.50 -13.71
N ASN A 19 -22.47 -72.62 -14.09
CA ASN A 19 -23.92 -72.82 -14.03
C ASN A 19 -24.61 -72.83 -15.41
N GLU A 20 -23.86 -72.74 -16.51
CA GLU A 20 -24.44 -72.77 -17.86
C GLU A 20 -24.49 -74.21 -18.40
N PRO A 21 -25.60 -74.68 -19.00
CA PRO A 21 -25.64 -76.03 -19.54
C PRO A 21 -24.71 -76.17 -20.74
N SER A 22 -24.06 -77.33 -20.83
CA SER A 22 -23.12 -77.63 -21.91
C SER A 22 -23.76 -78.52 -22.97
N GLU A 23 -23.80 -78.03 -24.21
CA GLU A 23 -24.21 -78.84 -25.37
C GLU A 23 -23.35 -80.10 -25.53
N ALA A 24 -22.05 -79.99 -25.25
CA ALA A 24 -21.10 -81.11 -25.39
C ALA A 24 -21.40 -82.24 -24.39
N ILE A 25 -21.71 -81.90 -23.14
CA ILE A 25 -22.11 -82.87 -22.12
C ILE A 25 -23.44 -83.52 -22.52
N LEU A 26 -24.41 -82.72 -22.96
CA LEU A 26 -25.71 -83.22 -23.37
C LEU A 26 -25.58 -84.19 -24.56
N ARG A 27 -24.77 -83.84 -25.56
CA ARG A 27 -24.46 -84.71 -26.68
C ARG A 27 -23.86 -86.04 -26.21
N ARG A 28 -22.82 -86.00 -25.38
CA ARG A 28 -22.15 -87.22 -24.87
C ARG A 28 -23.09 -88.14 -24.09
N VAL A 29 -23.98 -87.57 -23.27
CA VAL A 29 -24.96 -88.35 -22.49
C VAL A 29 -25.95 -89.04 -23.41
N PHE A 30 -26.44 -88.35 -24.45
CA PHE A 30 -27.45 -88.90 -25.35
C PHE A 30 -26.85 -89.82 -26.44
N GLU A 31 -25.55 -89.69 -26.75
CA GLU A 31 -24.85 -90.56 -27.71
C GLU A 31 -24.84 -92.04 -27.29
N ILE A 32 -25.02 -92.31 -26.00
CA ILE A 32 -25.16 -93.68 -25.46
C ILE A 32 -26.35 -94.42 -26.09
N PHE A 33 -27.39 -93.70 -26.51
CA PHE A 33 -28.57 -94.29 -27.16
C PHE A 33 -28.43 -94.39 -28.68
N GLY A 34 -27.46 -93.69 -29.27
CA GLY A 34 -27.07 -93.76 -30.67
C GLY A 34 -26.63 -92.40 -31.25
N ASP A 35 -26.32 -92.40 -32.54
CA ASP A 35 -25.71 -91.24 -33.20
C ASP A 35 -26.62 -90.02 -33.22
N ILE A 36 -26.06 -88.85 -32.87
CA ILE A 36 -26.78 -87.59 -32.76
C ILE A 36 -26.50 -86.69 -33.96
N ARG A 37 -27.55 -86.34 -34.71
CA ARG A 37 -27.51 -85.39 -35.83
C ARG A 37 -27.29 -83.96 -35.35
N CYS A 38 -28.11 -83.49 -34.41
CA CYS A 38 -27.97 -82.15 -33.86
C CYS A 38 -28.50 -82.06 -32.43
N VAL A 39 -27.90 -81.15 -31.66
CA VAL A 39 -28.30 -80.77 -30.31
C VAL A 39 -28.40 -79.26 -30.30
N ASP A 40 -29.39 -78.72 -29.59
CA ASP A 40 -29.53 -77.28 -29.47
C ASP A 40 -30.19 -76.90 -28.15
N ILE A 41 -29.67 -75.85 -27.52
CA ILE A 41 -30.12 -75.33 -26.23
C ILE A 41 -30.54 -73.88 -26.44
N PRO A 42 -31.86 -73.59 -26.59
CA PRO A 42 -32.39 -72.28 -26.97
C PRO A 42 -31.84 -71.11 -26.16
N GLN A 43 -31.64 -71.31 -24.85
CA GLN A 43 -31.18 -70.27 -23.94
C GLN A 43 -29.73 -69.82 -24.15
N LEU A 44 -28.89 -70.65 -24.80
CA LEU A 44 -27.51 -70.30 -25.13
C LEU A 44 -27.43 -69.36 -26.35
N ASP A 45 -28.52 -69.16 -27.08
CA ASP A 45 -28.55 -68.27 -28.24
C ASP A 45 -28.91 -66.84 -27.80
N PRO A 46 -27.98 -65.85 -27.87
CA PRO A 46 -28.25 -64.48 -27.45
C PRO A 46 -29.43 -63.84 -28.19
N ALA A 47 -29.60 -64.17 -29.48
CA ALA A 47 -30.70 -63.65 -30.27
C ALA A 47 -32.05 -64.25 -29.81
N GLN A 48 -32.09 -65.54 -29.49
CA GLN A 48 -33.30 -66.17 -28.95
C GLN A 48 -33.60 -65.67 -27.54
N ARG A 49 -32.57 -65.52 -26.69
CA ARG A 49 -32.71 -64.95 -25.34
C ARG A 49 -33.26 -63.54 -25.39
N ALA A 50 -32.71 -62.66 -26.23
CA ALA A 50 -33.21 -61.31 -26.42
C ALA A 50 -34.65 -61.28 -26.95
N ARG A 51 -34.97 -62.17 -27.91
CA ARG A 51 -36.32 -62.33 -28.43
C ARG A 51 -37.31 -62.73 -27.33
N ILE A 52 -37.02 -63.80 -26.59
CA ILE A 52 -37.88 -64.31 -25.51
C ILE A 52 -38.08 -63.25 -24.43
N ASN A 53 -37.01 -62.57 -24.02
CA ASN A 53 -37.08 -61.48 -23.05
C ASN A 53 -37.95 -60.31 -23.56
N SER A 54 -37.89 -59.97 -24.85
CA SER A 54 -38.72 -58.91 -25.44
C SER A 54 -40.22 -59.22 -25.40
N TYR A 55 -40.62 -60.47 -25.65
CA TYR A 55 -42.02 -60.90 -25.53
C TYR A 55 -42.49 -60.88 -24.07
N PHE A 56 -41.63 -61.31 -23.14
CA PHE A 56 -41.93 -61.29 -21.71
C PHE A 56 -42.12 -59.86 -21.17
N THR A 57 -41.30 -58.90 -21.61
CA THR A 57 -41.48 -57.49 -21.23
C THR A 57 -42.77 -56.90 -21.78
N PHE A 58 -43.19 -57.31 -22.98
CA PHE A 58 -44.42 -56.85 -23.60
C PHE A 58 -45.67 -57.41 -22.89
N GLU A 59 -45.70 -58.73 -22.61
CA GLU A 59 -46.81 -59.34 -21.84
C GLU A 59 -46.92 -58.78 -20.42
N LYS A 60 -45.78 -58.48 -19.77
CA LYS A 60 -45.77 -57.88 -18.43
C LYS A 60 -46.38 -56.47 -18.45
N LEU A 61 -46.03 -55.65 -19.45
CA LEU A 61 -46.59 -54.30 -19.62
C LEU A 61 -48.10 -54.33 -19.93
N ASP A 62 -48.56 -55.30 -20.72
CA ASP A 62 -49.99 -55.48 -21.01
C ASP A 62 -50.78 -56.05 -19.83
N TYR A 63 -50.14 -56.84 -18.97
CA TYR A 63 -50.74 -57.30 -17.71
C TYR A 63 -50.87 -56.14 -16.72
N ASP A 64 -49.79 -55.37 -16.49
CA ASP A 64 -49.78 -54.23 -15.58
C ASP A 64 -50.78 -53.13 -16.04
N ARG A 65 -50.89 -52.90 -17.36
CA ARG A 65 -51.89 -51.99 -17.94
C ARG A 65 -53.33 -52.50 -17.75
N ARG A 66 -53.57 -53.81 -17.83
CA ARG A 66 -54.91 -54.38 -17.57
C ARG A 66 -55.30 -54.29 -16.10
N GLN A 67 -54.35 -54.46 -15.17
CA GLN A 67 -54.59 -54.28 -13.73
C GLN A 67 -54.94 -52.83 -13.39
N GLN A 68 -54.31 -51.84 -14.04
CA GLN A 68 -54.65 -50.42 -13.85
C GLN A 68 -56.01 -50.00 -14.44
N ASN A 69 -56.58 -50.79 -15.35
CA ASN A 69 -57.89 -50.53 -15.95
C ASN A 69 -59.01 -51.43 -15.38
N ALA A 70 -58.70 -52.29 -14.42
CA ALA A 70 -59.66 -53.24 -13.82
C ALA A 70 -60.39 -52.69 -12.60
N ASP A 71 -60.15 -51.43 -12.21
CA ASP A 71 -60.87 -50.76 -11.12
C ASP A 71 -62.24 -50.18 -11.56
N ASP A 72 -62.60 -50.26 -12.85
CA ASP A 72 -63.93 -49.91 -13.35
C ASP A 72 -64.51 -51.03 -14.24
N HIS A 73 -65.44 -51.79 -13.63
CA HIS A 73 -66.43 -52.70 -14.24
C HIS A 73 -66.09 -54.21 -14.25
N GLY A 74 -67.02 -54.97 -13.64
CA GLY A 74 -66.92 -56.40 -13.31
C GLY A 74 -66.85 -57.39 -14.49
N PRO A 75 -66.81 -58.70 -14.20
CA PRO A 75 -66.24 -59.69 -15.12
C PRO A 75 -67.20 -59.99 -16.28
N SER A 76 -66.85 -59.54 -17.49
CA SER A 76 -67.47 -60.03 -18.71
C SER A 76 -66.72 -61.25 -19.24
N THR A 77 -67.46 -62.35 -19.40
CA THR A 77 -66.99 -63.64 -19.89
C THR A 77 -66.77 -63.58 -21.41
N SER A 78 -65.56 -63.21 -21.84
CA SER A 78 -65.14 -63.43 -23.22
C SER A 78 -64.06 -64.51 -23.28
N LYS A 79 -64.35 -65.55 -24.07
CA LYS A 79 -63.41 -66.63 -24.40
C LYS A 79 -62.21 -66.01 -25.11
N VAL A 80 -61.07 -65.96 -24.43
CA VAL A 80 -59.83 -65.43 -25.00
C VAL A 80 -59.20 -66.51 -25.88
N ASP A 81 -59.10 -66.20 -27.18
CA ASP A 81 -58.34 -66.98 -28.14
C ASP A 81 -56.93 -67.24 -27.61
N THR A 82 -56.62 -68.51 -27.36
CA THR A 82 -55.33 -68.97 -26.85
C THR A 82 -54.34 -69.03 -28.02
N CYS A 83 -54.08 -67.92 -28.69
CA CYS A 83 -53.16 -67.86 -29.81
C CYS A 83 -51.72 -67.66 -29.31
N VAL A 84 -50.96 -68.76 -29.38
CA VAL A 84 -49.49 -68.82 -29.51
C VAL A 84 -48.62 -68.67 -28.23
N ALA A 85 -49.19 -68.52 -27.03
CA ALA A 85 -48.39 -68.47 -25.78
C ALA A 85 -47.99 -69.85 -25.20
N LYS A 86 -48.20 -70.97 -25.92
CA LYS A 86 -48.09 -72.34 -25.36
C LYS A 86 -46.81 -73.11 -25.65
N THR A 87 -45.74 -72.51 -26.17
CA THR A 87 -44.54 -73.28 -26.59
C THR A 87 -43.19 -72.87 -26.01
N TYR A 88 -43.14 -71.83 -25.17
CA TYR A 88 -41.95 -71.57 -24.37
C TYR A 88 -42.41 -71.49 -22.93
N SER A 89 -42.18 -72.57 -22.19
CA SER A 89 -42.40 -72.63 -20.75
C SER A 89 -41.63 -71.46 -20.11
N LEU A 90 -42.32 -70.34 -19.89
CA LEU A 90 -41.96 -69.18 -19.06
C LEU A 90 -40.50 -69.23 -18.57
N LEU A 91 -39.56 -68.94 -19.47
CA LEU A 91 -38.11 -68.89 -19.20
C LEU A 91 -37.75 -67.61 -18.45
N LYS A 92 -38.54 -67.28 -17.42
CA LYS A 92 -38.04 -66.54 -16.28
C LYS A 92 -37.37 -67.59 -15.39
N ALA A 93 -36.06 -67.68 -15.51
CA ALA A 93 -35.12 -68.07 -14.46
C ALA A 93 -35.70 -68.95 -13.34
N ASN A 94 -35.69 -70.26 -13.56
CA ASN A 94 -35.01 -71.05 -12.57
C ASN A 94 -33.57 -71.14 -13.08
N ASP A 95 -32.60 -70.62 -12.34
CA ASP A 95 -31.16 -70.72 -12.66
C ASP A 95 -30.65 -72.18 -12.76
N PHE A 96 -31.54 -73.15 -12.60
CA PHE A 96 -31.25 -74.58 -12.46
C PHE A 96 -31.99 -75.47 -13.47
N THR A 97 -32.85 -74.93 -14.35
CA THR A 97 -33.57 -75.75 -15.35
C THR A 97 -33.46 -75.15 -16.74
N PHE A 98 -33.27 -76.00 -17.76
CA PHE A 98 -33.17 -75.58 -19.16
C PHE A 98 -33.90 -76.56 -20.07
N ASP A 99 -34.37 -76.05 -21.20
CA ASP A 99 -34.90 -76.87 -22.28
C ASP A 99 -33.79 -77.18 -23.28
N ALA A 100 -33.80 -78.38 -23.84
CA ALA A 100 -32.89 -78.77 -24.91
C ALA A 100 -33.58 -79.67 -25.92
N TYR A 101 -33.15 -79.58 -27.17
CA TYR A 101 -33.64 -80.38 -28.28
C TYR A 101 -32.50 -81.28 -28.78
N VAL A 102 -32.78 -82.58 -28.91
CA VAL A 102 -31.84 -83.58 -29.40
C VAL A 102 -32.48 -84.31 -30.58
N GLN A 103 -31.76 -84.40 -31.69
CA GLN A 103 -32.17 -85.15 -32.87
C GLN A 103 -31.19 -86.29 -33.13
N PHE A 104 -31.68 -87.52 -33.07
CA PHE A 104 -30.93 -88.71 -33.49
C PHE A 104 -30.89 -88.85 -35.01
N VAL A 105 -29.86 -89.55 -35.50
CA VAL A 105 -29.78 -89.98 -36.90
C VAL A 105 -30.81 -91.07 -37.17
N GLU A 106 -30.94 -92.04 -36.26
CA GLU A 106 -31.85 -93.17 -36.39
C GLU A 106 -33.07 -93.07 -35.46
N TYR A 107 -34.21 -93.57 -35.93
CA TYR A 107 -35.43 -93.62 -35.13
C TYR A 107 -35.33 -94.61 -33.95
N ILE A 108 -34.59 -95.72 -34.12
CA ILE A 108 -34.43 -96.74 -33.08
C ILE A 108 -33.72 -96.15 -31.85
N SER A 109 -32.70 -95.31 -32.06
CA SER A 109 -32.01 -94.58 -30.98
C SER A 109 -32.92 -93.63 -30.22
N PHE A 110 -33.83 -92.96 -30.93
CA PHE A 110 -34.85 -92.12 -30.31
C PHE A 110 -35.79 -92.92 -29.39
N VAL A 111 -36.29 -94.08 -29.85
CA VAL A 111 -37.18 -94.93 -29.03
C VAL A 111 -36.43 -95.45 -27.79
N LYS A 112 -35.19 -95.94 -27.96
CA LYS A 112 -34.33 -96.37 -26.85
C LYS A 112 -34.13 -95.27 -25.80
N ALA A 113 -33.86 -94.05 -26.22
CA ALA A 113 -33.69 -92.90 -25.32
C ALA A 113 -35.00 -92.54 -24.59
N MET A 114 -36.12 -92.52 -25.32
CA MET A 114 -37.45 -92.25 -24.75
C MET A 114 -37.83 -93.26 -23.67
N ASP A 115 -37.67 -94.55 -23.95
CA ASP A 115 -38.04 -95.59 -23.00
C ASP A 115 -37.11 -95.65 -21.80
N ALA A 116 -35.82 -95.35 -21.98
CA ALA A 116 -34.84 -95.32 -20.89
C ALA A 116 -34.99 -94.11 -19.97
N LEU A 117 -35.44 -92.95 -20.48
CA LEU A 117 -35.46 -91.68 -19.72
C LEU A 117 -36.86 -91.28 -19.24
N ARG A 118 -37.95 -91.85 -19.79
CA ARG A 118 -39.31 -91.53 -19.37
C ARG A 118 -39.50 -91.93 -17.89
N ASN A 119 -40.08 -91.00 -17.12
CA ASN A 119 -40.32 -91.14 -15.68
C ASN A 119 -39.05 -91.35 -14.82
N MET A 120 -37.86 -91.10 -15.37
CA MET A 120 -36.62 -91.16 -14.60
C MET A 120 -36.31 -89.82 -13.91
N LYS A 121 -35.38 -89.87 -12.94
CA LYS A 121 -34.82 -88.70 -12.26
C LYS A 121 -33.31 -88.74 -12.38
N LEU A 122 -32.71 -87.57 -12.55
CA LEU A 122 -31.26 -87.40 -12.53
C LEU A 122 -30.80 -87.36 -11.07
N VAL A 123 -29.79 -88.13 -10.72
CA VAL A 123 -29.18 -88.10 -9.39
C VAL A 123 -27.71 -87.76 -9.56
N PHE A 124 -27.26 -86.75 -8.83
CA PHE A 124 -25.87 -86.32 -8.76
C PHE A 124 -25.36 -86.54 -7.34
N VAL A 125 -24.23 -87.22 -7.18
CA VAL A 125 -23.59 -87.46 -5.89
C VAL A 125 -22.27 -86.70 -5.85
N ASP A 126 -22.16 -85.76 -4.92
CA ASP A 126 -20.94 -84.99 -4.68
C ASP A 126 -19.83 -85.84 -4.06
N ASP A 127 -18.59 -85.34 -4.10
CA ASP A 127 -17.42 -85.91 -3.39
C ASP A 127 -17.65 -86.03 -1.87
N ASN A 128 -18.60 -85.27 -1.32
CA ASN A 128 -19.03 -85.32 0.08
C ASN A 128 -20.13 -86.35 0.35
N ASN A 129 -20.37 -87.30 -0.56
CA ASN A 129 -21.46 -88.30 -0.51
C ASN A 129 -22.87 -87.70 -0.36
N LYS A 130 -23.05 -86.44 -0.75
CA LYS A 130 -24.36 -85.78 -0.75
C LYS A 130 -25.04 -85.98 -2.10
N ALA A 131 -26.26 -86.52 -2.08
CA ALA A 131 -27.04 -86.78 -3.29
C ALA A 131 -28.05 -85.66 -3.56
N TYR A 132 -28.09 -85.18 -4.80
CA TYR A 132 -29.06 -84.22 -5.33
C TYR A 132 -29.87 -84.90 -6.42
N ALA A 133 -31.19 -84.73 -6.39
CA ALA A 133 -32.08 -85.28 -7.40
C ALA A 133 -32.75 -84.16 -8.19
N ALA A 134 -32.77 -84.28 -9.52
CA ALA A 134 -33.46 -83.39 -10.42
C ALA A 134 -34.43 -84.17 -11.30
N ASN A 135 -35.58 -83.58 -11.60
CA ASN A 135 -36.55 -84.18 -12.52
C ASN A 135 -36.14 -83.88 -13.96
N ILE A 136 -36.14 -84.89 -14.82
CA ILE A 136 -36.01 -84.72 -16.27
C ILE A 136 -37.37 -84.97 -16.92
N LYS A 137 -37.78 -84.08 -17.82
CA LYS A 137 -38.98 -84.25 -18.66
C LYS A 137 -38.52 -84.52 -20.08
N VAL A 138 -38.92 -85.67 -20.62
CA VAL A 138 -38.57 -86.09 -21.98
C VAL A 138 -39.86 -86.30 -22.75
N ASP A 139 -40.08 -85.46 -23.75
CA ASP A 139 -41.29 -85.44 -24.58
C ASP A 139 -40.95 -85.36 -26.07
N PHE A 140 -41.85 -85.85 -26.92
CA PHE A 140 -41.69 -85.75 -28.36
C PHE A 140 -41.87 -84.30 -28.83
N ASP A 141 -40.93 -83.82 -29.65
CA ASP A 141 -40.98 -82.45 -30.17
C ASP A 141 -42.07 -82.28 -31.24
N ARG A 142 -43.19 -81.65 -30.84
CA ARG A 142 -44.27 -81.24 -31.74
C ARG A 142 -43.99 -79.92 -32.47
N SER A 143 -43.03 -79.12 -31.98
CA SER A 143 -42.72 -77.79 -32.52
C SER A 143 -41.84 -77.84 -33.78
N LYS A 144 -41.18 -78.99 -34.02
CA LYS A 144 -40.21 -79.20 -35.10
C LYS A 144 -39.04 -78.21 -34.98
N TYR A 145 -38.53 -77.99 -33.77
CA TYR A 145 -37.51 -76.98 -33.46
C TYR A 145 -36.22 -77.17 -34.25
N LEU A 146 -35.81 -78.44 -34.42
CA LEU A 146 -34.64 -78.87 -35.19
C LEU A 146 -34.93 -79.14 -36.67
N SER A 147 -36.12 -78.76 -37.17
CA SER A 147 -36.39 -78.81 -38.60
C SER A 147 -35.55 -77.77 -39.35
N ASP A 148 -35.05 -78.12 -40.54
CA ASP A 148 -34.27 -77.24 -41.40
C ASP A 148 -34.94 -75.88 -41.63
N LYS A 149 -36.27 -75.84 -41.74
CA LYS A 149 -37.05 -74.59 -41.86
C LYS A 149 -36.89 -73.68 -40.65
N ASN A 150 -36.99 -74.24 -39.44
CA ASN A 150 -36.88 -73.48 -38.20
C ASN A 150 -35.42 -73.13 -37.88
N ILE A 151 -34.47 -74.01 -38.17
CA ILE A 151 -33.03 -73.71 -38.07
C ILE A 151 -32.67 -72.52 -38.98
N ARG A 152 -33.10 -72.54 -40.25
CA ARG A 152 -32.87 -71.43 -41.19
C ARG A 152 -33.49 -70.12 -40.70
N ARG A 153 -34.74 -70.15 -40.23
CA ARG A 153 -35.41 -68.97 -39.64
C ARG A 153 -34.63 -68.40 -38.46
N ARG A 154 -34.14 -69.25 -37.55
CA ARG A 154 -33.36 -68.83 -36.38
C ARG A 154 -32.00 -68.26 -36.78
N ARG A 155 -31.33 -68.86 -37.78
CA ARG A 155 -30.09 -68.30 -38.36
C ARG A 155 -30.31 -66.89 -38.93
N ILE A 156 -31.33 -66.70 -39.76
CA ILE A 156 -31.65 -65.38 -40.35
C ILE A 156 -31.94 -64.35 -39.26
N TYR A 157 -32.73 -64.72 -38.25
CA TYR A 157 -33.03 -63.82 -37.13
C TYR A 157 -31.76 -63.46 -36.34
N ARG A 158 -30.90 -64.44 -36.06
CA ARG A 158 -29.61 -64.23 -35.39
C ARG A 158 -28.70 -63.29 -36.18
N GLU A 159 -28.57 -63.49 -37.49
CA GLU A 159 -27.77 -62.60 -38.36
C GLU A 159 -28.31 -61.16 -38.37
N ARG A 160 -29.64 -61.00 -38.43
CA ARG A 160 -30.28 -59.68 -38.34
C ARG A 160 -30.02 -59.02 -36.98
N PHE A 161 -30.17 -59.77 -35.89
CA PHE A 161 -29.93 -59.27 -34.54
C PHE A 161 -28.48 -58.79 -34.36
N LEU A 162 -27.50 -59.60 -34.77
CA LEU A 162 -26.09 -59.24 -34.71
C LEU A 162 -25.76 -58.02 -35.58
N ARG A 163 -26.41 -57.88 -36.75
CA ARG A 163 -26.24 -56.72 -37.63
C ARG A 163 -26.77 -55.44 -36.99
N GLU A 164 -27.97 -55.48 -36.42
CA GLU A 164 -28.59 -54.34 -35.73
C GLU A 164 -27.75 -53.93 -34.51
N GLU A 165 -27.26 -54.90 -33.73
CA GLU A 165 -26.40 -54.64 -32.58
C GLU A 165 -25.06 -54.01 -32.99
N LYS A 166 -24.44 -54.47 -34.07
CA LYS A 166 -23.23 -53.86 -34.64
C LYS A 166 -23.46 -52.41 -35.07
N ILE A 167 -24.56 -52.15 -35.79
CA ILE A 167 -24.93 -50.78 -36.21
C ILE A 167 -25.12 -49.87 -34.98
N ARG A 168 -25.77 -50.38 -33.93
CA ARG A 168 -25.97 -49.64 -32.68
C ARG A 168 -24.64 -49.30 -32.01
N LEU A 169 -23.72 -50.26 -31.92
CA LEU A 169 -22.39 -50.07 -31.35
C LEU A 169 -21.56 -49.07 -32.15
N ASP A 170 -21.57 -49.15 -33.48
CA ASP A 170 -20.85 -48.22 -34.36
C ASP A 170 -21.41 -46.79 -34.23
N ARG A 171 -22.74 -46.64 -34.08
CA ARG A 171 -23.36 -45.33 -33.81
C ARG A 171 -22.91 -44.76 -32.45
N LEU A 172 -22.87 -45.58 -31.40
CA LEU A 172 -22.41 -45.14 -30.08
C LEU A 172 -20.95 -44.70 -30.10
N LYS A 173 -20.07 -45.46 -30.75
CA LYS A 173 -18.65 -45.09 -30.92
C LYS A 173 -18.47 -43.75 -31.62
N ARG A 174 -19.22 -43.50 -32.71
CA ARG A 174 -19.17 -42.22 -33.44
C ARG A 174 -19.59 -41.04 -32.57
N LEU A 175 -20.66 -41.20 -31.77
CA LEU A 175 -21.12 -40.16 -30.84
C LEU A 175 -20.09 -39.87 -29.74
N GLU A 176 -19.43 -40.91 -29.23
CA GLU A 176 -18.38 -40.77 -28.22
C GLU A 176 -17.13 -40.08 -28.77
N GLU A 177 -16.70 -40.45 -29.99
CA GLU A 177 -15.60 -39.79 -30.69
C GLU A 177 -15.90 -38.30 -30.97
N GLU A 178 -17.14 -37.98 -31.36
CA GLU A 178 -17.59 -36.60 -31.59
C GLU A 178 -17.57 -35.78 -30.28
N ARG A 179 -18.09 -36.35 -29.18
CA ARG A 179 -18.01 -35.73 -27.85
C ARG A 179 -16.58 -35.43 -27.44
N GLN A 180 -15.66 -36.38 -27.65
CA GLN A 180 -14.25 -36.17 -27.33
C GLN A 180 -13.59 -35.11 -28.22
N ARG A 181 -14.00 -34.97 -29.49
CA ARG A 181 -13.52 -33.90 -30.38
C ARG A 181 -13.96 -32.54 -29.88
N VAL A 182 -15.25 -32.38 -29.57
CA VAL A 182 -15.81 -31.12 -29.04
C VAL A 182 -15.11 -30.73 -27.73
N GLU A 183 -14.92 -31.67 -26.81
CA GLU A 183 -14.21 -31.41 -25.54
C GLU A 183 -12.75 -30.97 -25.76
N ARG A 184 -12.06 -31.58 -26.73
CA ARG A 184 -10.68 -31.19 -27.10
C ARG A 184 -10.64 -29.78 -27.69
N GLU A 185 -11.58 -29.42 -28.56
CA GLU A 185 -11.69 -28.08 -29.13
C GLU A 185 -12.01 -27.02 -28.07
N GLU A 186 -12.92 -27.29 -27.14
CA GLU A 186 -13.22 -26.39 -26.02
C GLU A 186 -12.02 -26.19 -25.11
N LYS A 187 -11.28 -27.26 -24.78
CA LYS A 187 -10.03 -27.16 -24.02
C LYS A 187 -9.01 -26.27 -24.73
N LEU A 188 -8.87 -26.41 -26.05
CA LEU A 188 -7.97 -25.57 -26.84
C LEU A 188 -8.41 -24.09 -26.82
N LYS A 189 -9.70 -23.80 -27.02
CA LYS A 189 -10.27 -22.43 -26.94
C LYS A 189 -10.04 -21.82 -25.55
N ASN A 190 -10.28 -22.58 -24.48
CA ASN A 190 -10.06 -22.13 -23.11
C ASN A 190 -8.58 -21.84 -22.82
N ASN A 191 -7.66 -22.68 -23.30
CA ASN A 191 -6.22 -22.46 -23.15
C ASN A 191 -5.75 -21.21 -23.92
N LEU A 192 -6.26 -21.01 -25.14
CA LEU A 192 -5.99 -19.79 -25.91
C LEU A 192 -6.53 -18.54 -25.22
N HIS A 193 -7.76 -18.61 -24.69
CA HIS A 193 -8.36 -17.51 -23.95
C HIS A 193 -7.57 -17.15 -22.69
N LYS A 194 -7.13 -18.15 -21.91
CA LYS A 194 -6.23 -17.94 -20.76
C LYS A 194 -4.92 -17.26 -21.16
N ARG A 195 -4.27 -17.73 -22.22
CA ARG A 195 -3.02 -17.12 -22.74
C ARG A 195 -3.22 -15.67 -23.16
N TYR A 196 -4.33 -15.37 -23.84
CA TYR A 196 -4.67 -14.01 -24.25
C TYR A 196 -4.85 -13.09 -23.04
N PHE A 197 -5.57 -13.55 -22.01
CA PHE A 197 -5.81 -12.80 -20.79
C PHE A 197 -4.52 -12.57 -19.97
N GLU A 198 -3.65 -13.58 -19.87
CA GLU A 198 -2.33 -13.44 -19.25
C GLU A 198 -1.44 -12.43 -19.97
N LYS A 199 -1.45 -12.44 -21.31
CA LYS A 199 -0.71 -11.47 -22.11
C LYS A 199 -1.19 -10.05 -21.82
N GLN A 200 -2.50 -9.80 -21.82
CA GLN A 200 -3.07 -8.50 -21.44
C GLN A 200 -2.70 -8.06 -20.02
N LYS A 201 -2.64 -8.99 -19.05
CA LYS A 201 -2.18 -8.67 -17.70
C LYS A 201 -0.72 -8.23 -17.71
N LYS A 202 0.15 -8.98 -18.39
CA LYS A 202 1.58 -8.64 -18.51
C LYS A 202 1.79 -7.29 -19.17
N ASP A 203 1.06 -7.00 -20.24
CA ASP A 203 1.14 -5.71 -20.96
C ASP A 203 0.70 -4.55 -20.05
N ARG A 204 -0.39 -4.72 -19.28
CA ARG A 204 -0.81 -3.73 -18.27
C ARG A 204 0.23 -3.50 -17.17
N PHE A 205 0.96 -4.53 -16.75
CA PHE A 205 2.05 -4.37 -15.78
C PHE A 205 3.22 -3.60 -16.38
N ARG A 206 3.63 -3.93 -17.60
CA ARG A 206 4.70 -3.23 -18.33
C ARG A 206 4.39 -1.74 -18.50
N GLU A 207 3.17 -1.43 -18.93
CA GLU A 207 2.73 -0.04 -19.11
C GLU A 207 2.76 0.76 -17.79
N ARG A 208 2.40 0.12 -16.66
CA ARG A 208 2.49 0.74 -15.33
C ARG A 208 3.93 0.98 -14.90
N GLU A 209 4.86 0.06 -15.18
CA GLU A 209 6.27 0.23 -14.89
C GLU A 209 6.89 1.36 -15.73
N GLU A 210 6.59 1.41 -17.02
CA GLU A 210 7.05 2.47 -17.92
C GLU A 210 6.53 3.84 -17.47
N LYS A 211 5.25 3.95 -17.11
CA LYS A 211 4.70 5.20 -16.55
C LYS A 211 5.41 5.64 -15.28
N ARG A 212 5.79 4.71 -14.39
CA ARG A 212 6.57 5.03 -13.17
C ARG A 212 7.96 5.54 -13.52
N LYS A 213 8.65 4.89 -14.48
CA LYS A 213 9.97 5.32 -14.96
C LYS A 213 9.93 6.71 -15.59
N ILE A 214 8.95 6.97 -16.46
CA ILE A 214 8.75 8.27 -17.10
C ILE A 214 8.51 9.35 -16.04
N LYS A 215 7.59 9.12 -15.09
CA LYS A 215 7.30 10.08 -14.00
C LYS A 215 8.51 10.35 -13.10
N GLN A 216 9.35 9.34 -12.84
CA GLN A 216 10.59 9.54 -12.09
C GLN A 216 11.60 10.39 -12.87
N LEU A 217 11.75 10.12 -14.17
CA LEU A 217 12.63 10.90 -15.04
C LEU A 217 12.17 12.36 -15.12
N GLU A 218 10.87 12.59 -15.26
CA GLU A 218 10.26 13.91 -15.31
C GLU A 218 10.44 14.68 -14.00
N ARG A 219 10.27 14.03 -12.84
CA ARG A 219 10.59 14.64 -11.54
C ARG A 219 12.05 15.04 -11.41
N LYS A 220 12.98 14.20 -11.87
CA LYS A 220 14.42 14.55 -11.88
C LYS A 220 14.68 15.78 -12.75
N ARG A 221 14.12 15.80 -13.96
CA ARG A 221 14.20 16.97 -14.86
C ARG A 221 13.64 18.23 -14.21
N GLN A 222 12.49 18.17 -13.54
CA GLN A 222 11.90 19.32 -12.84
C GLN A 222 12.80 19.83 -11.69
N VAL A 223 13.38 18.92 -10.91
CA VAL A 223 14.33 19.31 -9.84
C VAL A 223 15.57 19.99 -10.45
N GLU A 224 16.16 19.40 -11.49
CA GLU A 224 17.28 19.98 -12.22
C GLU A 224 16.93 21.37 -12.79
N GLU A 225 15.76 21.52 -13.41
CA GLU A 225 15.25 22.79 -13.95
C GLU A 225 15.10 23.85 -12.85
N THR A 226 14.51 23.51 -11.70
CA THR A 226 14.38 24.45 -10.56
C THR A 226 15.72 24.86 -9.94
N GLU A 227 16.73 23.96 -9.96
CA GLU A 227 18.07 24.29 -9.51
C GLU A 227 18.76 25.26 -10.47
N ILE A 228 18.64 25.02 -11.78
CA ILE A 228 19.16 25.89 -12.83
C ILE A 228 18.48 27.27 -12.73
N GLU A 229 17.16 27.33 -12.63
CA GLU A 229 16.42 28.58 -12.43
C GLU A 229 16.87 29.34 -11.17
N ARG A 230 17.13 28.63 -10.07
CA ARG A 230 17.64 29.25 -8.85
C ARG A 230 19.02 29.87 -9.06
N ARG A 231 19.90 29.20 -9.81
CA ARG A 231 21.24 29.72 -10.17
C ARG A 231 21.12 30.97 -11.04
N ILE A 232 20.30 30.91 -12.09
CA ILE A 232 20.02 32.06 -12.97
C ILE A 232 19.50 33.25 -12.15
N ARG A 233 18.48 33.05 -11.30
CA ARG A 233 17.91 34.12 -10.46
C ARG A 233 18.94 34.74 -9.51
N HIS A 234 19.87 33.93 -9.00
CA HIS A 234 20.93 34.41 -8.13
C HIS A 234 21.95 35.26 -8.89
N GLU A 235 22.32 34.83 -10.09
CA GLU A 235 23.19 35.60 -10.98
C GLU A 235 22.52 36.89 -11.47
N GLU A 236 21.24 36.86 -11.83
CA GLU A 236 20.44 38.05 -12.17
C GLU A 236 20.40 39.06 -11.02
N ARG A 237 20.19 38.59 -9.78
CA ARG A 237 20.24 39.49 -8.61
C ARG A 237 21.61 40.12 -8.43
N LYS A 238 22.69 39.35 -8.61
CA LYS A 238 24.06 39.89 -8.56
C LYS A 238 24.27 40.95 -9.65
N LEU A 239 23.77 40.69 -10.86
CA LEU A 239 23.83 41.62 -11.98
C LEU A 239 23.09 42.93 -11.67
N ILE A 240 21.86 42.85 -11.15
CA ILE A 240 21.06 44.03 -10.77
C ILE A 240 21.76 44.83 -9.67
N VAL A 241 22.31 44.16 -8.65
CA VAL A 241 23.04 44.84 -7.57
C VAL A 241 24.30 45.52 -8.12
N ALA A 242 25.03 44.88 -9.04
CA ALA A 242 26.18 45.49 -9.69
C ALA A 242 25.80 46.71 -10.53
N GLN A 243 24.69 46.63 -11.29
CA GLN A 243 24.14 47.77 -12.04
C GLN A 243 23.77 48.94 -11.12
N ARG A 244 23.02 48.69 -10.03
CA ARG A 244 22.67 49.73 -9.05
C ARG A 244 23.90 50.35 -8.39
N LYS A 245 24.92 49.53 -8.06
CA LYS A 245 26.20 50.02 -7.55
C LYS A 245 26.90 50.92 -8.56
N LEU A 246 26.95 50.52 -9.83
CA LEU A 246 27.53 51.32 -10.90
C LEU A 246 26.80 52.66 -11.07
N GLU A 247 25.47 52.65 -11.06
CA GLU A 247 24.65 53.86 -11.12
C GLU A 247 24.86 54.76 -9.89
N SER A 248 24.94 54.18 -8.68
CA SER A 248 25.21 54.94 -7.45
C SER A 248 26.58 55.61 -7.49
N ILE A 249 27.61 54.95 -8.02
CA ILE A 249 28.95 55.53 -8.21
C ILE A 249 28.88 56.68 -9.21
N ARG A 250 28.15 56.51 -10.32
CA ARG A 250 27.95 57.59 -11.32
C ARG A 250 27.26 58.81 -10.70
N LEU A 251 26.17 58.61 -9.95
CA LEU A 251 25.42 59.68 -9.28
C LEU A 251 26.26 60.40 -8.23
N LEU A 252 26.92 59.66 -7.34
CA LEU A 252 27.82 60.22 -6.33
C LEU A 252 28.99 60.97 -6.98
N GLY A 253 29.55 60.45 -8.07
CA GLY A 253 30.61 61.11 -8.83
C GLY A 253 30.17 62.47 -9.39
N CYS A 254 28.96 62.58 -9.93
CA CYS A 254 28.41 63.87 -10.37
C CYS A 254 28.16 64.82 -9.19
N LEU A 255 27.62 64.30 -8.08
CA LEU A 255 27.34 65.09 -6.88
C LEU A 255 28.63 65.66 -6.24
N PHE A 256 29.69 64.84 -6.13
CA PHE A 256 30.99 65.32 -5.64
C PHE A 256 31.63 66.36 -6.55
N LYS A 257 31.50 66.24 -7.88
CA LYS A 257 31.96 67.28 -8.82
C LYS A 257 31.24 68.61 -8.62
N LEU A 258 29.94 68.59 -8.29
CA LEU A 258 29.15 69.79 -8.02
C LEU A 258 29.50 70.42 -6.66
N ILE A 259 29.77 69.62 -5.62
CA ILE A 259 30.02 70.10 -4.25
C ILE A 259 31.46 70.59 -4.04
N ALA A 260 32.44 70.03 -4.76
CA ALA A 260 33.85 70.39 -4.64
C ALA A 260 34.16 71.92 -4.64
N PRO A 261 33.61 72.75 -5.55
CA PRO A 261 33.86 74.20 -5.53
C PRO A 261 33.24 74.92 -4.32
N VAL A 262 32.12 74.41 -3.77
CA VAL A 262 31.44 75.01 -2.61
C VAL A 262 32.25 74.77 -1.32
N VAL A 263 32.73 73.52 -1.13
CA VAL A 263 33.55 73.17 0.04
C VAL A 263 34.90 73.90 0.01
N SER A 264 35.48 74.06 -1.18
CA SER A 264 36.74 74.82 -1.34
C SER A 264 36.56 76.29 -0.93
N LYS A 265 35.43 76.92 -1.33
CA LYS A 265 35.09 78.29 -0.91
C LYS A 265 34.84 78.41 0.60
N GLN A 266 34.15 77.44 1.21
CA GLN A 266 33.90 77.44 2.65
C GLN A 266 35.19 77.35 3.48
N LYS A 267 36.16 76.52 3.06
CA LYS A 267 37.45 76.43 3.76
C LYS A 267 38.22 77.75 3.76
N VAL A 268 38.30 78.40 2.60
CA VAL A 268 38.93 79.73 2.47
C VAL A 268 38.23 80.77 3.34
N LEU A 269 36.90 80.75 3.39
CA LEU A 269 36.13 81.67 4.23
C LEU A 269 36.40 81.43 5.73
N GLN A 270 36.50 80.18 6.16
CA GLN A 270 36.79 79.83 7.55
C GLN A 270 38.21 80.25 7.97
N GLU A 271 39.19 80.12 7.08
CA GLU A 271 40.56 80.59 7.32
C GLU A 271 40.61 82.12 7.47
N LEU A 272 39.83 82.87 6.69
CA LEU A 272 39.74 84.33 6.81
C LEU A 272 39.12 84.75 8.15
N ILE A 273 38.05 84.09 8.61
CA ILE A 273 37.41 84.36 9.90
C ILE A 273 38.40 84.11 11.05
N ASN A 274 39.13 82.99 11.01
CA ASN A 274 40.08 82.65 12.06
C ASN A 274 41.27 83.64 12.13
N LEU A 275 41.72 84.15 10.98
CA LEU A 275 42.77 85.19 10.91
C LEU A 275 42.28 86.52 11.50
N GLU A 276 41.04 86.92 11.20
CA GLU A 276 40.44 88.15 11.72
C GLU A 276 40.26 88.09 13.25
N GLU A 277 39.83 86.95 13.79
CA GLU A 277 39.73 86.73 15.24
C GLU A 277 41.09 86.73 15.95
N ALA A 278 42.13 86.16 15.32
CA ALA A 278 43.48 86.18 15.86
C ALA A 278 44.05 87.61 15.94
N GLN A 279 43.82 88.41 14.90
CA GLN A 279 44.26 89.82 14.88
C GLN A 279 43.55 90.66 15.94
N LYS A 280 42.24 90.46 16.17
CA LYS A 280 41.51 91.15 17.25
C LYS A 280 42.08 90.81 18.64
N LYS A 281 42.38 89.54 18.89
CA LYS A 281 42.96 89.10 20.17
C LYS A 281 44.35 89.71 20.41
N GLU A 282 45.18 89.78 19.38
CA GLU A 282 46.51 90.42 19.49
C GLU A 282 46.40 91.93 19.79
N GLN A 283 45.43 92.61 19.18
CA GLN A 283 45.19 94.04 19.42
C GLN A 283 44.69 94.29 20.85
N GLU A 284 43.72 93.51 21.33
CA GLU A 284 43.20 93.61 22.70
C GLU A 284 44.28 93.33 23.76
N GLU A 285 45.23 92.43 23.48
CA GLU A 285 46.32 92.13 24.40
C GLU A 285 47.32 93.30 24.52
N LYS A 286 47.64 93.96 23.39
CA LYS A 286 48.48 95.17 23.36
C LYS A 286 47.85 96.31 24.17
N ASP A 287 46.57 96.56 23.98
CA ASP A 287 45.84 97.62 24.70
C ASP A 287 45.78 97.36 26.21
N ARG A 288 45.69 96.10 26.65
CA ARG A 288 45.74 95.73 28.07
C ARG A 288 47.11 95.98 28.69
N LEU A 289 48.17 95.64 27.97
CA LEU A 289 49.54 95.80 28.46
C LEU A 289 49.91 97.29 28.59
N GLU A 290 49.43 98.13 27.68
CA GLU A 290 49.65 99.58 27.72
C GLU A 290 48.98 100.22 28.95
N LYS A 291 47.73 99.86 29.25
CA LYS A 291 47.02 100.32 30.46
C LYS A 291 47.74 99.95 31.76
N MET A 292 48.22 98.71 31.86
CA MET A 292 48.96 98.23 33.06
C MET A 292 50.26 98.99 33.29
N ASN A 293 50.99 99.31 32.21
CA ASN A 293 52.23 100.08 32.31
C ASN A 293 51.99 101.54 32.71
N GLU A 294 50.89 102.15 32.22
CA GLU A 294 50.47 103.50 32.60
C GLU A 294 50.15 103.59 34.10
N GLU A 295 49.39 102.62 34.63
CA GLU A 295 49.03 102.54 36.05
C GLU A 295 50.25 102.36 36.97
N CYS A 296 51.18 101.48 36.60
CA CYS A 296 52.43 101.27 37.34
C CYS A 296 53.27 102.56 37.44
N ARG A 297 53.32 103.34 36.36
CA ARG A 297 54.06 104.60 36.32
C ARG A 297 53.47 105.66 37.26
N GLN A 298 52.16 105.71 37.41
CA GLN A 298 51.48 106.64 38.31
C GLN A 298 51.74 106.31 39.80
N GLN A 299 51.78 105.02 40.15
CA GLN A 299 52.05 104.60 41.54
C GLN A 299 53.46 104.99 42.00
N ILE A 300 54.47 104.80 41.15
CA ILE A 300 55.86 105.16 41.46
C ILE A 300 56.02 106.67 41.71
N LEU A 301 55.25 107.51 41.00
CA LEU A 301 55.28 108.96 41.18
C LEU A 301 54.65 109.38 42.52
N ALA A 302 53.56 108.73 42.94
CA ALA A 302 52.87 109.01 44.20
C ALA A 302 53.73 108.69 45.44
N GLU A 303 54.47 107.57 45.42
CA GLU A 303 55.40 107.22 46.52
C GLU A 303 56.52 108.25 46.71
N LYS A 304 57.06 108.77 45.60
CA LYS A 304 58.11 109.80 45.65
C LYS A 304 57.58 111.13 46.24
N GLU A 305 56.34 111.48 45.95
CA GLU A 305 55.69 112.66 46.53
C GLU A 305 55.52 112.51 48.06
N TYR A 306 55.08 111.35 48.51
CA TYR A 306 54.90 111.05 49.93
C TYR A 306 56.22 111.10 50.73
N GLU A 307 57.29 110.54 50.18
CA GLU A 307 58.62 110.61 50.81
C GLU A 307 59.15 112.03 50.96
N LEU A 308 58.96 112.88 49.95
CA LEU A 308 59.41 114.27 50.01
C LEU A 308 58.61 115.04 51.07
N ARG A 309 57.30 114.80 51.16
CA ARG A 309 56.41 115.45 52.13
C ARG A 309 56.78 115.11 53.58
N THR A 310 57.12 113.84 53.85
CA THR A 310 57.53 113.38 55.19
C THR A 310 58.90 113.90 55.60
N LYS A 311 59.88 113.95 54.68
CA LYS A 311 61.22 114.52 54.93
C LYS A 311 61.16 116.02 55.24
N ILE A 312 60.29 116.78 54.56
CA ILE A 312 60.06 118.21 54.83
C ILE A 312 59.44 118.43 56.22
N LEU A 313 58.43 117.63 56.57
CA LEU A 313 57.75 117.71 57.87
C LEU A 313 58.69 117.44 59.05
N LYS A 314 59.57 116.44 58.94
CA LYS A 314 60.57 116.12 59.99
C LYS A 314 61.55 117.28 60.23
N LYS A 315 62.10 117.85 59.15
CA LYS A 315 63.01 119.01 59.24
C LYS A 315 62.38 120.25 59.86
N TYR A 316 61.08 120.48 59.60
CA TYR A 316 60.35 121.60 60.20
C TYR A 316 60.13 121.39 61.71
N GLN A 317 59.81 120.16 62.13
CA GLN A 317 59.59 119.81 63.53
C GLN A 317 60.88 119.87 64.36
N GLU A 318 62.00 119.38 63.84
CA GLU A 318 63.31 119.44 64.52
C GLU A 318 63.77 120.90 64.74
N LYS A 319 63.62 121.76 63.72
CA LYS A 319 63.98 123.19 63.83
C LYS A 319 63.10 123.97 64.81
N ASN A 320 61.83 123.58 64.96
CA ASN A 320 60.96 124.15 65.97
C ASN A 320 61.34 123.67 67.39
N TYR A 321 61.78 122.42 67.54
CA TYR A 321 62.21 121.87 68.83
C TYR A 321 63.50 122.55 69.34
N GLU A 322 64.49 122.75 68.46
CA GLU A 322 65.74 123.46 68.80
C GLU A 322 65.50 124.91 69.20
N ARG A 323 64.54 125.59 68.54
CA ARG A 323 64.12 126.96 68.91
C ARG A 323 63.51 127.04 70.29
N GLU A 324 62.68 126.06 70.66
CA GLU A 324 62.01 126.02 71.96
C GLU A 324 62.95 125.59 73.10
N GLU A 325 63.90 124.69 72.83
CA GLU A 325 64.96 124.32 73.78
C GLU A 325 65.90 125.49 74.11
N TYR A 326 66.36 126.25 73.10
CA TYR A 326 67.18 127.45 73.33
C TYR A 326 66.43 128.52 74.15
N ARG A 327 65.11 128.59 74.00
CA ARG A 327 64.24 129.48 74.79
C ARG A 327 64.14 129.04 76.25
N ARG A 328 64.11 127.73 76.50
CA ARG A 328 64.05 127.12 77.83
C ARG A 328 65.37 127.19 78.60
N GLU A 329 66.51 127.03 77.93
CA GLU A 329 67.83 127.09 78.57
C GLU A 329 68.14 128.49 79.11
N ARG A 330 67.87 129.55 78.33
CA ARG A 330 67.99 130.95 78.80
C ARG A 330 67.11 131.27 80.02
N LEU A 331 65.96 130.62 80.14
CA LEU A 331 65.05 130.81 81.29
C LEU A 331 65.57 130.09 82.56
N ARG A 332 66.46 129.09 82.42
CA ARG A 332 67.08 128.40 83.58
C ARG A 332 68.22 129.20 84.20
N GLU A 333 69.01 129.93 83.40
CA GLU A 333 70.11 130.77 83.91
C GLU A 333 69.63 131.98 84.74
N ILE A 334 68.47 132.56 84.41
CA ILE A 334 67.98 133.78 85.08
C ILE A 334 67.42 133.50 86.48
N VAL A 335 67.02 132.27 86.78
CA VAL A 335 66.31 131.94 88.05
C VAL A 335 67.27 131.49 89.16
N GLN A 336 68.57 131.34 88.88
CA GLN A 336 69.56 130.88 89.85
C GLN A 336 70.13 131.99 90.78
N GLU A 337 69.72 133.27 90.63
CA GLU A 337 70.44 134.38 91.31
C GLU A 337 69.64 135.54 91.95
N LYS A 338 68.33 135.45 92.23
CA LYS A 338 67.64 136.54 92.97
C LYS A 338 66.65 136.11 94.05
N ARG A 339 66.92 136.58 95.28
CA ARG A 339 66.01 136.65 96.43
C ARG A 339 64.78 137.53 96.13
N THR A 340 63.71 137.27 96.89
CA THR A 340 62.58 138.12 97.35
C THR A 340 61.25 138.16 96.57
N ALA A 341 60.17 138.11 97.39
CA ALA A 341 58.76 138.54 97.20
C ALA A 341 57.74 137.59 96.51
N LEU A 342 56.75 137.14 97.33
CA LEU A 342 55.26 137.11 97.21
C LEU A 342 54.58 137.17 95.81
N PRO A 343 53.26 136.87 95.65
CA PRO A 343 52.32 135.99 96.37
C PRO A 343 51.40 135.16 95.42
N SER A 344 50.58 134.27 96.02
CA SER A 344 49.23 133.81 95.62
C SER A 344 48.83 133.70 94.13
N PHE A 345 48.33 132.52 93.71
CA PHE A 345 46.97 132.39 93.15
C PHE A 345 46.62 130.89 93.01
N VAL A 346 45.63 130.44 93.79
CA VAL A 346 45.10 129.08 93.76
C VAL A 346 43.81 129.11 92.96
N GLN A 347 43.67 128.28 91.93
CA GLN A 347 42.35 127.88 91.45
C GLN A 347 42.34 126.45 90.94
N ASN A 348 41.68 125.62 91.76
CA ASN A 348 41.22 124.29 91.44
C ASN A 348 40.09 124.33 90.40
N GLY A 349 39.97 123.23 89.68
CA GLY A 349 39.09 123.10 88.53
C GLY A 349 37.60 122.95 88.83
N LYS A 350 36.81 123.01 87.76
CA LYS A 350 35.71 122.08 87.43
C LYS A 350 35.17 122.38 86.03
N ARG A 351 34.65 121.31 85.44
CA ARG A 351 34.14 121.09 84.07
C ARG A 351 33.00 122.03 83.62
N LEU A 352 33.03 122.36 82.34
CA LEU A 352 31.93 122.47 81.36
C LEU A 352 32.60 122.09 80.00
N GLY A 353 32.12 121.25 79.09
CA GLY A 353 30.77 120.85 78.70
C GLY A 353 30.65 121.08 77.18
N LEU A 354 29.98 120.14 76.50
CA LEU A 354 29.30 120.25 75.18
C LEU A 354 29.86 119.43 74.00
N SER A 355 28.94 118.59 73.53
CA SER A 355 28.93 117.63 72.43
C SER A 355 28.67 118.29 71.08
N TYR A 356 29.17 117.71 69.98
CA TYR A 356 28.44 117.61 68.71
C TYR A 356 28.79 116.31 67.97
N GLU A 357 27.74 115.66 67.47
CA GLU A 357 27.73 114.47 66.60
C GLU A 357 28.34 114.75 65.22
N THR A 358 28.80 113.72 64.49
CA THR A 358 28.15 113.35 63.20
C THR A 358 28.52 111.94 62.69
N LYS A 359 27.45 111.19 62.47
CA LYS A 359 27.10 109.98 61.71
C LYS A 359 28.07 109.36 60.68
N ILE A 360 28.04 108.01 60.68
CA ILE A 360 28.55 107.08 59.68
C ILE A 360 27.36 106.38 59.01
N TYR A 361 27.37 106.23 57.68
CA TYR A 361 26.51 105.29 56.96
C TYR A 361 27.38 104.34 56.13
N ALA A 362 27.09 103.04 56.24
CA ALA A 362 27.52 102.00 55.33
C ALA A 362 26.30 101.59 54.47
N TYR A 363 26.52 101.28 53.20
CA TYR A 363 25.53 100.67 52.32
C TYR A 363 26.22 99.58 51.49
N ASP A 364 25.66 98.38 51.58
CA ASP A 364 26.01 97.19 50.80
C ASP A 364 24.69 96.66 50.22
N PRO A 365 24.60 96.49 48.89
CA PRO A 365 23.54 95.71 48.31
C PRO A 365 24.11 94.64 47.38
N HIS A 366 24.04 93.38 47.82
CA HIS A 366 23.66 92.31 46.89
C HIS A 366 22.48 92.78 46.04
N GLY A 367 22.60 92.65 44.71
CA GLY A 367 21.56 92.98 43.76
C GLY A 367 21.67 92.06 42.55
N ASP A 368 21.03 90.90 42.73
CA ASP A 368 20.51 89.92 41.75
C ASP A 368 21.46 89.18 40.80
#